data_AF-A0A9W6BUN0-F1
#
_entry.id   AF-A0A9W6BUN0-F1
#
_cell.length_a   1.000
_cell.length_b   1.000
_cell.length_c   1.000
_cell.angle_alpha   90.00
_cell.angle_beta   90.00
_cell.angle_gamma   90.00
#
_symmetry.space_group_name_H-M   'P 1'
#
loop_
_entity.id
_entity.type
_entity.pdbx_description
1 polymer ?
#
loop_
_entity_poly.entity_id
_entity_poly.type
_entity_poly.pdbx_seq_one_letter_code
_entity_poly.pdbx_strand_id
1 'polypeptide(L)'
;MLEGQCRSFPDCTISAAIWLPLIESSNRPLQRDAHGEPQLSPANAELLANATARLEAFFAQMEATGVAADAVAAAGRRAALASDSPSGSGAEGAAGGGFCSLRLMLVAEIVGDEQMEAIMPINAVRNAAFLAIDTPLAAMVDVDLSVNEGLAARILANKTRLQELLSRAQSQRTAWVLPCFDVHRNVSRGEKSAVVDEVLAVPVEEKSTKLLSMWRDQHRIHPFAADRYALGHNATDYDRWFLSQREYVSGFQDGYEPWFMAARELMPPYDVRIRGRYHDKITNVRHAMKMLTFMVAPDVWLVHRPHGLSPSHLGYRNGTHAAGTWALEKEFSFNGSVAQAGDLYLKATLRSYRDVIRRTNHNIYVPVVDESWVHCRDVLPWWQQRGNATDVTSSSAAHLHAVGQQQQQIIHHRRRR
;
A
#
# COMPACT_ATOMS: atom_id res chain seq x y z
N MET A 1 -8.83 10.53 0.01
CA MET A 1 -7.38 10.18 0.03
C MET A 1 -6.98 9.53 -1.28
N LEU A 2 -7.56 8.39 -1.66
CA LEU A 2 -7.28 7.70 -2.95
C LEU A 2 -7.38 8.61 -4.18
N GLU A 3 -8.43 9.45 -4.28
CA GLU A 3 -8.55 10.45 -5.35
C GLU A 3 -7.37 11.43 -5.37
N GLY A 4 -6.95 11.95 -4.21
CA GLY A 4 -5.81 12.84 -4.10
C GLY A 4 -4.49 12.15 -4.45
N GLN A 5 -4.36 10.87 -4.12
CA GLN A 5 -3.22 10.05 -4.54
C GLN A 5 -3.24 9.87 -6.06
N CYS A 6 -4.38 9.52 -6.65
CA CYS A 6 -4.54 9.41 -8.10
C CYS A 6 -4.13 10.68 -8.85
N ARG A 7 -4.56 11.84 -8.36
CA ARG A 7 -4.15 13.14 -8.91
C ARG A 7 -2.65 13.41 -8.77
N SER A 8 -1.99 12.80 -7.80
CA SER A 8 -0.54 12.97 -7.58
C SER A 8 0.30 12.03 -8.44
N PHE A 9 -0.28 10.98 -9.02
CA PHE A 9 0.40 10.00 -9.86
C PHE A 9 -0.28 9.91 -11.24
N PRO A 10 -0.21 10.96 -12.07
CA PRO A 10 -0.73 10.90 -13.44
C PRO A 10 -0.01 9.79 -14.23
N ASP A 11 -0.73 9.13 -15.13
CA ASP A 11 -0.23 8.01 -15.96
C ASP A 11 0.28 6.78 -15.19
N CYS A 12 0.00 6.68 -13.88
CA CYS A 12 0.31 5.50 -13.06
C CYS A 12 -0.93 4.65 -12.79
N THR A 13 -0.70 3.37 -12.48
CA THR A 13 -1.70 2.51 -11.87
C THR A 13 -1.52 2.51 -10.35
N ILE A 14 -2.59 2.84 -9.62
CA ILE A 14 -2.67 2.72 -8.16
C ILE A 14 -3.46 1.46 -7.83
N SER A 15 -2.86 0.57 -7.05
CA SER A 15 -3.59 -0.54 -6.45
C SER A 15 -3.76 -0.34 -4.94
N ALA A 16 -4.97 -0.54 -4.44
CA ALA A 16 -5.26 -0.50 -3.01
C ALA A 16 -6.24 -1.61 -2.61
N ALA A 17 -6.10 -2.06 -1.37
CA ALA A 17 -7.02 -2.98 -0.74
C ALA A 17 -7.71 -2.29 0.44
N ILE A 18 -9.03 -2.43 0.50
CA ILE A 18 -9.90 -1.89 1.53
C ILE A 18 -10.35 -3.07 2.38
N TRP A 19 -10.04 -3.00 3.67
CA TRP A 19 -10.38 -4.06 4.60
C TRP A 19 -11.74 -3.81 5.25
N LEU A 20 -12.57 -4.85 5.28
CA LEU A 20 -13.87 -4.85 5.94
C LEU A 20 -13.92 -5.97 6.99
N PRO A 21 -13.84 -5.64 8.29
CA PRO A 21 -14.07 -6.61 9.35
C PRO A 21 -15.56 -6.98 9.43
N LEU A 22 -15.85 -8.27 9.49
CA LEU A 22 -17.18 -8.84 9.69
C LEU A 22 -17.19 -9.56 11.04
N ILE A 23 -17.75 -8.95 12.07
CA ILE A 23 -17.73 -9.52 13.42
C ILE A 23 -18.74 -10.67 13.51
N GLU A 24 -18.28 -11.87 13.80
CA GLU A 24 -19.13 -13.02 14.10
C GLU A 24 -19.15 -13.24 15.61
N SER A 25 -20.34 -13.31 16.20
CA SER A 25 -20.48 -13.48 17.65
C SER A 25 -19.86 -14.81 18.07
N SER A 26 -18.96 -14.76 19.06
CA SER A 26 -18.30 -15.95 19.64
C SER A 26 -19.27 -17.02 20.16
N ASN A 27 -20.54 -16.68 20.40
CA ASN A 27 -21.58 -17.59 20.86
C ASN A 27 -22.27 -18.39 19.75
N ARG A 28 -21.94 -18.17 18.48
CA ARG A 28 -22.43 -19.00 17.36
C ARG A 28 -21.26 -19.43 16.48
N PRO A 29 -21.04 -20.75 16.31
CA PRO A 29 -20.07 -21.23 15.34
C PRO A 29 -20.42 -20.69 13.95
N LEU A 30 -19.40 -20.25 13.20
CA LEU A 30 -19.56 -19.84 11.81
C LEU A 30 -20.21 -20.99 11.02
N GLN A 31 -21.44 -20.79 10.60
CA GLN A 31 -22.14 -21.76 9.76
C GLN A 31 -21.52 -21.76 8.37
N ARG A 32 -21.51 -22.93 7.74
CA ARG A 32 -21.06 -23.09 6.36
C ARG A 32 -22.19 -23.64 5.53
N ASP A 33 -22.30 -23.16 4.30
CA ASP A 33 -23.28 -23.68 3.36
C ASP A 33 -22.87 -25.08 2.83
N ALA A 34 -23.68 -25.64 1.93
CA ALA A 34 -23.42 -26.95 1.31
C ALA A 34 -22.12 -26.99 0.47
N HIS A 35 -21.54 -25.83 0.14
CA HIS A 35 -20.29 -25.70 -0.58
C HIS A 35 -19.10 -25.47 0.35
N GLY A 36 -19.34 -25.27 1.65
CA GLY A 36 -18.32 -24.98 2.65
C GLY A 36 -18.04 -23.48 2.78
N GLU A 37 -18.82 -22.61 2.14
CA GLU A 37 -18.65 -21.16 2.22
C GLU A 37 -19.21 -20.62 3.54
N PRO A 38 -18.55 -19.63 4.16
CA PRO A 38 -19.07 -18.95 5.34
C PRO A 38 -20.46 -18.38 5.08
N GLN A 39 -21.43 -18.81 5.88
CA GLN A 39 -22.75 -18.18 5.89
C GLN A 39 -22.69 -16.97 6.83
N LEU A 40 -22.63 -15.78 6.24
CA LEU A 40 -22.61 -14.52 6.98
C LEU A 40 -23.93 -14.32 7.75
N SER A 41 -23.82 -13.74 8.95
CA SER A 41 -25.00 -13.19 9.65
C SER A 41 -25.71 -12.14 8.77
N PRO A 42 -27.02 -11.91 8.93
CA PRO A 42 -27.73 -10.89 8.16
C PRO A 42 -27.08 -9.50 8.24
N ALA A 43 -26.57 -9.12 9.41
CA ALA A 43 -25.86 -7.87 9.62
C ALA A 43 -24.54 -7.81 8.84
N ASN A 44 -23.75 -8.90 8.85
CA ASN A 44 -22.49 -8.97 8.10
C ASN A 44 -22.74 -8.99 6.59
N ALA A 45 -23.80 -9.65 6.13
CA ALA A 45 -24.20 -9.66 4.73
C ALA A 45 -24.63 -8.27 4.25
N GLU A 46 -25.42 -7.53 5.06
CA GLU A 46 -25.81 -6.16 4.78
C GLU A 46 -24.61 -5.21 4.79
N LEU A 47 -23.70 -5.33 5.76
CA LEU A 47 -22.48 -4.54 5.84
C LEU A 47 -21.59 -4.74 4.60
N LEU A 48 -21.38 -5.99 4.18
CA LEU A 48 -20.64 -6.30 2.96
C LEU A 48 -21.32 -5.73 1.72
N ALA A 49 -22.65 -5.88 1.58
CA ALA A 49 -23.39 -5.32 0.45
C ALA A 49 -23.29 -3.79 0.39
N ASN A 50 -23.42 -3.11 1.53
CA ASN A 50 -23.28 -1.67 1.64
C ASN A 50 -21.87 -1.18 1.31
N ALA A 51 -20.83 -1.89 1.76
CA ALA A 51 -19.44 -1.58 1.43
C ALA A 51 -19.17 -1.73 -0.08
N THR A 52 -19.68 -2.79 -0.71
CA THR A 52 -19.59 -3.00 -2.16
C THR A 52 -20.29 -1.88 -2.92
N ALA A 53 -21.53 -1.55 -2.57
CA ALA A 53 -22.30 -0.48 -3.22
C ALA A 53 -21.61 0.90 -3.10
N ARG A 54 -20.99 1.18 -1.95
CA ARG A 54 -20.20 2.41 -1.75
C ARG A 54 -18.97 2.48 -2.66
N LEU A 55 -18.30 1.35 -2.87
CA LEU A 55 -17.16 1.31 -3.78
C LEU A 55 -17.60 1.50 -5.22
N GLU A 56 -18.65 0.81 -5.66
CA GLU A 56 -19.23 1.00 -7.00
C GLU A 56 -19.65 2.44 -7.24
N ALA A 57 -20.30 3.09 -6.26
CA ALA A 57 -20.67 4.50 -6.36
C ALA A 57 -19.44 5.43 -6.43
N PHE A 58 -18.37 5.12 -5.68
CA PHE A 58 -17.11 5.86 -5.75
C PHE A 58 -16.47 5.73 -7.14
N PHE A 59 -16.45 4.53 -7.72
CA PHE A 59 -15.95 4.30 -9.09
C PHE A 59 -16.76 5.10 -10.11
N ALA A 60 -18.09 5.04 -10.06
CA ALA A 60 -18.96 5.81 -10.96
C ALA A 60 -18.72 7.33 -10.84
N GLN A 61 -18.45 7.84 -9.64
CA GLN A 61 -18.11 9.24 -9.42
C GLN A 61 -16.73 9.60 -10.01
N MET A 62 -15.74 8.73 -9.86
CA MET A 62 -14.40 8.94 -10.40
C MET A 62 -14.41 8.94 -11.93
N GLU A 63 -15.14 8.01 -12.56
CA GLU A 63 -15.32 7.96 -14.01
C GLU A 63 -16.03 9.22 -14.53
N ALA A 64 -17.09 9.67 -13.84
CA ALA A 64 -17.81 10.88 -14.20
C ALA A 64 -16.94 12.15 -14.09
N THR A 65 -15.91 12.15 -13.24
CA THR A 65 -14.96 13.26 -13.08
C THR A 65 -13.71 13.12 -13.96
N GLY A 66 -13.67 12.12 -14.84
CA GLY A 66 -12.61 11.89 -15.83
C GLY A 66 -11.48 10.98 -15.37
N VAL A 67 -11.54 10.40 -14.17
CA VAL A 67 -10.52 9.44 -13.70
C VAL A 67 -10.92 8.01 -14.12
N ALA A 68 -10.09 7.37 -14.95
CA ALA A 68 -10.31 5.97 -15.34
C ALA A 68 -10.12 5.04 -14.15
N ALA A 69 -11.11 4.22 -13.83
CA ALA A 69 -11.11 3.45 -12.61
C ALA A 69 -11.55 2.00 -12.89
N ASP A 70 -10.69 1.03 -12.60
CA ASP A 70 -10.94 -0.40 -12.82
C ASP A 70 -11.39 -1.06 -11.50
N ALA A 71 -12.68 -1.36 -11.38
CA ALA A 71 -13.21 -2.10 -10.24
C ALA A 71 -12.95 -3.61 -10.40
N VAL A 72 -12.10 -4.20 -9.53
CA VAL A 72 -12.01 -5.66 -9.39
C VAL A 72 -12.97 -6.09 -8.28
N ALA A 73 -14.23 -6.29 -8.64
CA ALA A 73 -15.24 -6.78 -7.71
C ALA A 73 -15.02 -8.27 -7.40
N ALA A 74 -14.42 -8.56 -6.24
CA ALA A 74 -14.41 -9.90 -5.66
C ALA A 74 -15.62 -10.08 -4.71
N ALA A 75 -16.82 -10.24 -5.27
CA ALA A 75 -17.99 -10.75 -4.57
C ALA A 75 -18.93 -11.42 -5.58
N GLY A 76 -19.15 -12.73 -5.44
CA GLY A 76 -19.91 -13.52 -6.40
C GLY A 76 -21.38 -13.11 -6.55
N ARG A 77 -21.79 -12.86 -7.80
CA ARG A 77 -23.17 -13.04 -8.29
C ARG A 77 -23.16 -13.35 -9.80
N ARG A 78 -24.06 -14.24 -10.22
CA ARG A 78 -24.24 -14.82 -11.56
C ARG A 78 -24.66 -13.80 -12.64
N ALA A 79 -24.06 -13.97 -13.83
CA ALA A 79 -24.61 -14.04 -15.20
C ALA A 79 -25.57 -12.96 -15.79
N ALA A 80 -25.36 -12.72 -17.10
CA ALA A 80 -26.15 -11.98 -18.12
C ALA A 80 -25.83 -10.47 -18.20
N LEU A 81 -25.51 -9.81 -19.34
CA LEU A 81 -25.82 -10.01 -20.76
C LEU A 81 -24.72 -9.40 -21.67
N ALA A 82 -24.77 -9.76 -22.95
CA ALA A 82 -23.79 -9.55 -24.02
C ALA A 82 -23.92 -8.23 -24.81
N SER A 83 -22.93 -8.00 -25.69
CA SER A 83 -22.86 -7.13 -26.91
C SER A 83 -22.98 -5.61 -26.67
N ASP A 84 -22.17 -4.71 -27.24
CA ASP A 84 -21.63 -4.63 -28.60
C ASP A 84 -20.37 -3.73 -28.67
N SER A 85 -19.49 -3.94 -29.66
CA SER A 85 -18.48 -2.96 -30.09
C SER A 85 -19.07 -1.96 -31.10
N PRO A 86 -18.51 -0.75 -31.23
CA PRO A 86 -17.78 -0.51 -32.48
C PRO A 86 -16.48 0.31 -32.35
N SER A 87 -15.61 -0.01 -33.30
CA SER A 87 -14.42 0.69 -33.80
C SER A 87 -14.55 2.20 -33.98
N GLY A 88 -13.45 2.92 -33.68
CA GLY A 88 -13.25 4.31 -34.09
C GLY A 88 -11.77 4.70 -34.08
N SER A 89 -11.22 4.95 -35.27
CA SER A 89 -9.91 5.52 -35.54
C SER A 89 -9.94 7.05 -35.44
N GLY A 90 -8.85 7.70 -34.98
CA GLY A 90 -8.66 9.14 -35.20
C GLY A 90 -7.73 9.89 -34.25
N ALA A 91 -6.60 10.34 -34.82
CA ALA A 91 -5.89 11.61 -34.59
C ALA A 91 -5.21 11.90 -33.24
N GLU A 92 -3.88 12.00 -33.32
CA GLU A 92 -2.98 12.62 -32.37
C GLU A 92 -3.33 14.10 -32.13
N GLY A 93 -3.56 14.44 -30.87
CA GLY A 93 -3.62 15.79 -30.34
C GLY A 93 -2.90 15.82 -29.00
N ALA A 94 -1.71 16.42 -28.97
CA ALA A 94 -0.93 16.64 -27.76
C ALA A 94 -1.59 17.73 -26.89
N ALA A 95 -2.48 17.33 -25.98
CA ALA A 95 -2.87 18.04 -24.75
C ALA A 95 -3.91 17.22 -23.98
N GLY A 96 -3.45 16.46 -22.97
CA GLY A 96 -4.33 15.78 -22.03
C GLY A 96 -3.50 14.98 -21.03
N GLY A 97 -3.23 15.54 -19.85
CA GLY A 97 -2.56 14.81 -18.78
C GLY A 97 -3.38 13.57 -18.43
N GLY A 98 -2.80 12.38 -18.58
CA GLY A 98 -3.52 11.15 -18.35
C GLY A 98 -3.81 10.99 -16.87
N PHE A 99 -5.07 10.70 -16.57
CA PHE A 99 -5.51 10.38 -15.21
C PHE A 99 -4.88 9.04 -14.77
N CYS A 100 -4.69 8.85 -13.46
CA CYS A 100 -4.24 7.55 -12.98
C CYS A 100 -5.30 6.46 -13.27
N SER A 101 -4.85 5.21 -13.37
CA SER A 101 -5.74 4.04 -13.33
C SER A 101 -5.83 3.55 -11.88
N LEU A 102 -7.04 3.46 -11.33
CA LEU A 102 -7.24 2.99 -9.96
C LEU A 102 -7.80 1.56 -9.91
N ARG A 103 -7.12 0.66 -9.19
CA ARG A 103 -7.56 -0.72 -8.94
C ARG A 103 -7.80 -0.95 -7.46
N LEU A 104 -9.06 -1.10 -7.07
CA LEU A 104 -9.44 -1.35 -5.67
C LEU A 104 -9.90 -2.79 -5.47
N MET A 105 -9.50 -3.36 -4.34
CA MET A 105 -9.99 -4.64 -3.85
C MET A 105 -10.71 -4.46 -2.52
N LEU A 106 -11.95 -4.91 -2.41
CA LEU A 106 -12.62 -5.06 -1.12
C LEU A 106 -12.27 -6.42 -0.52
N VAL A 107 -11.62 -6.44 0.63
CA VAL A 107 -11.20 -7.66 1.32
C VAL A 107 -11.95 -7.75 2.63
N ALA A 108 -12.85 -8.72 2.73
CA ALA A 108 -13.59 -8.99 3.96
C ALA A 108 -12.88 -10.06 4.81
N GLU A 109 -12.78 -9.82 6.12
CA GLU A 109 -12.27 -10.79 7.10
C GLU A 109 -13.35 -11.02 8.16
N ILE A 110 -13.71 -12.29 8.39
CA ILE A 110 -14.57 -12.64 9.52
C ILE A 110 -13.71 -12.66 10.79
N VAL A 111 -14.04 -11.79 11.74
CA VAL A 111 -13.31 -11.66 13.02
C VAL A 111 -14.19 -12.14 14.18
N GLY A 112 -13.57 -12.73 15.19
CA GLY A 112 -14.30 -13.33 16.31
C GLY A 112 -14.73 -12.33 17.39
N ASP A 113 -14.18 -11.11 17.37
CA ASP A 113 -14.45 -10.08 18.35
C ASP A 113 -14.02 -8.68 17.84
N GLU A 114 -14.39 -7.68 18.62
CA GLU A 114 -14.12 -6.27 18.36
C GLU A 114 -12.65 -5.89 18.63
N GLN A 115 -11.91 -6.71 19.38
CA GLN A 115 -10.46 -6.52 19.56
C GLN A 115 -9.73 -6.78 18.24
N MET A 116 -10.11 -7.84 17.54
CA MET A 116 -9.59 -8.20 16.22
C MET A 116 -10.01 -7.20 15.14
N GLU A 117 -11.22 -6.63 15.24
CA GLU A 117 -11.63 -5.47 14.42
C GLU A 117 -10.72 -4.25 14.67
N ALA A 118 -10.40 -3.94 15.93
CA ALA A 118 -9.53 -2.81 16.26
C ALA A 118 -8.08 -3.01 15.76
N ILE A 119 -7.68 -4.26 15.48
CA ILE A 119 -6.34 -4.64 15.03
C ILE A 119 -6.38 -5.05 13.56
N MET A 120 -6.36 -4.04 12.70
CA MET A 120 -6.33 -4.21 11.25
C MET A 120 -5.18 -5.12 10.79
N PRO A 121 -5.41 -6.10 9.89
CA PRO A 121 -4.39 -6.97 9.33
C PRO A 121 -3.54 -6.25 8.28
N ILE A 122 -2.88 -5.15 8.65
CA ILE A 122 -2.20 -4.23 7.72
C ILE A 122 -1.32 -4.95 6.70
N ASN A 123 -0.56 -5.97 7.12
CA ASN A 123 0.33 -6.72 6.23
C ASN A 123 -0.41 -7.62 5.25
N ALA A 124 -1.51 -8.25 5.67
CA ALA A 124 -2.35 -9.01 4.75
C ALA A 124 -3.03 -8.09 3.73
N VAL A 125 -3.47 -6.89 4.16
CA VAL A 125 -4.06 -5.88 3.27
C VAL A 125 -3.03 -5.33 2.28
N ARG A 126 -1.79 -5.06 2.72
CA ARG A 126 -0.68 -4.68 1.83
C ARG A 126 -0.38 -5.78 0.82
N ASN A 127 -0.35 -7.04 1.25
CA ASN A 127 -0.21 -8.19 0.36
C ASN A 127 -1.39 -8.26 -0.63
N ALA A 128 -2.64 -8.09 -0.20
CA ALA A 128 -3.78 -8.09 -1.11
C ALA A 128 -3.67 -7.00 -2.19
N ALA A 129 -3.35 -5.76 -1.81
CA ALA A 129 -3.09 -4.67 -2.75
C ALA A 129 -1.94 -5.02 -3.70
N PHE A 130 -0.89 -5.66 -3.19
CA PHE A 130 0.28 -5.99 -3.98
C PHE A 130 -0.02 -7.04 -5.07
N LEU A 131 -0.90 -8.01 -4.81
CA LEU A 131 -1.31 -9.00 -5.83
C LEU A 131 -1.91 -8.35 -7.07
N ALA A 132 -2.59 -7.23 -6.90
CA ALA A 132 -3.25 -6.50 -7.97
C ALA A 132 -2.29 -5.60 -8.78
N ILE A 133 -0.98 -5.57 -8.49
CA ILE A 133 -0.01 -4.83 -9.30
C ILE A 133 0.39 -5.64 -10.55
N ASP A 134 0.05 -5.13 -11.73
CA ASP A 134 0.43 -5.72 -13.03
C ASP A 134 1.63 -5.03 -13.71
N THR A 135 2.14 -3.94 -13.15
CA THR A 135 3.32 -3.21 -13.67
C THR A 135 4.66 -3.89 -13.29
N PRO A 136 5.70 -3.77 -14.13
CA PRO A 136 7.02 -4.36 -13.82
C PRO A 136 7.74 -3.72 -12.63
N LEU A 137 7.59 -2.40 -12.45
CA LEU A 137 8.04 -1.67 -11.27
C LEU A 137 6.85 -1.43 -10.35
N ALA A 138 7.09 -1.59 -9.04
CA ALA A 138 6.11 -1.36 -8.00
C ALA A 138 6.72 -0.49 -6.90
N ALA A 139 5.90 0.39 -6.33
CA ALA A 139 6.26 1.18 -5.16
C ALA A 139 5.19 0.99 -4.09
N MET A 140 5.62 0.80 -2.84
CA MET A 140 4.73 0.82 -1.70
C MET A 140 4.76 2.23 -1.12
N VAL A 141 3.61 2.90 -1.09
CA VAL A 141 3.44 4.27 -0.59
C VAL A 141 2.19 4.35 0.30
N ASP A 142 2.23 5.18 1.34
CA ASP A 142 1.06 5.41 2.17
C ASP A 142 0.04 6.27 1.38
N VAL A 143 -1.25 6.07 1.65
CA VAL A 143 -2.37 6.68 0.88
C VAL A 143 -2.46 8.20 1.03
N ASP A 144 -1.77 8.74 2.04
CA ASP A 144 -1.68 10.15 2.37
C ASP A 144 -0.36 10.78 1.86
N LEU A 145 0.41 10.08 1.04
CA LEU A 145 1.60 10.63 0.39
C LEU A 145 1.29 11.08 -1.04
N SER A 146 1.74 12.28 -1.36
CA SER A 146 1.83 12.80 -2.73
C SER A 146 3.27 12.77 -3.21
N VAL A 147 3.47 12.56 -4.50
CA VAL A 147 4.78 12.58 -5.15
C VAL A 147 4.95 13.88 -5.92
N ASN A 148 6.18 14.40 -5.95
CA ASN A 148 6.51 15.56 -6.78
C ASN A 148 6.45 15.21 -8.29
N GLU A 149 6.41 16.23 -9.13
CA GLU A 149 6.32 16.07 -10.60
C GLU A 149 7.52 15.31 -11.20
N GLY A 150 8.66 15.20 -10.49
CA GLY A 150 9.84 14.48 -10.97
C GLY A 150 9.56 13.02 -11.35
N LEU A 151 8.65 12.32 -10.67
CA LEU A 151 8.29 10.95 -11.06
C LEU A 151 7.64 10.93 -12.46
N ALA A 152 6.61 11.74 -12.69
CA ALA A 152 5.93 11.80 -13.98
C ALA A 152 6.84 12.41 -15.07
N ALA A 153 7.41 13.59 -14.81
CA ALA A 153 8.14 14.39 -15.79
C ALA A 153 9.53 13.84 -16.15
N ARG A 154 10.21 13.11 -15.25
CA ARG A 154 11.58 12.62 -15.49
C ARG A 154 11.72 11.12 -15.57
N ILE A 155 10.94 10.38 -14.78
CA ILE A 155 11.02 8.91 -14.79
C ILE A 155 10.06 8.32 -15.81
N LEU A 156 8.77 8.63 -15.72
CA LEU A 156 7.74 7.99 -16.53
C LEU A 156 7.72 8.52 -17.97
N ALA A 157 7.88 9.83 -18.16
CA ALA A 157 7.94 10.44 -19.49
C ALA A 157 9.20 10.05 -20.29
N ASN A 158 10.27 9.60 -19.63
CA ASN A 158 11.53 9.23 -20.27
C ASN A 158 11.64 7.70 -20.39
N LYS A 159 11.24 7.16 -21.56
CA LYS A 159 11.30 5.72 -21.85
C LYS A 159 12.70 5.13 -21.64
N THR A 160 13.77 5.84 -22.00
CA THR A 160 15.15 5.37 -21.80
C THR A 160 15.47 5.23 -20.32
N ARG A 161 15.09 6.23 -19.51
CA ARG A 161 15.28 6.18 -18.06
C ARG A 161 14.46 5.06 -17.42
N LEU A 162 13.21 4.88 -17.83
CA LEU A 162 12.35 3.79 -17.35
C LEU A 162 12.94 2.42 -17.67
N GLN A 163 13.46 2.21 -18.88
CA GLN A 163 14.12 0.95 -19.26
C GLN A 163 15.42 0.71 -18.49
N GLU A 164 16.21 1.77 -18.22
CA GLU A 164 17.39 1.68 -17.36
C GLU A 164 17.00 1.26 -15.94
N LEU A 165 15.99 1.89 -15.35
CA LEU A 165 15.48 1.52 -14.02
C LEU A 165 14.99 0.08 -14.01
N LEU A 166 14.17 -0.35 -14.98
CA LEU A 166 13.69 -1.73 -15.04
C LEU A 166 14.84 -2.73 -15.14
N SER A 167 15.79 -2.49 -16.06
CA SER A 167 16.97 -3.34 -16.24
C SER A 167 17.78 -3.46 -14.95
N ARG A 168 18.03 -2.36 -14.25
CA ARG A 168 18.79 -2.36 -12.99
C ARG A 168 18.01 -2.96 -11.82
N ALA A 169 16.69 -2.79 -11.80
CA ALA A 169 15.83 -3.38 -10.81
C ALA A 169 15.91 -4.92 -10.88
N GLN A 170 15.87 -5.47 -12.09
CA GLN A 170 15.87 -6.92 -12.33
C GLN A 170 17.27 -7.53 -12.27
N SER A 171 18.23 -6.99 -13.03
CA SER A 171 19.57 -7.57 -13.18
C SER A 171 20.49 -7.27 -11.99
N GLN A 172 20.41 -6.05 -11.46
CA GLN A 172 21.26 -5.60 -10.34
C GLN A 172 20.53 -5.65 -8.99
N ARG A 173 19.26 -6.10 -8.97
CA ARG A 173 18.43 -6.17 -7.77
C ARG A 173 18.35 -4.81 -7.05
N THR A 174 18.22 -3.73 -7.81
CA THR A 174 18.19 -2.37 -7.28
C THR A 174 16.79 -1.99 -6.82
N ALA A 175 16.70 -1.32 -5.67
CA ALA A 175 15.52 -0.63 -5.18
C ALA A 175 15.84 0.86 -5.02
N TRP A 176 14.88 1.74 -5.33
CA TRP A 176 15.03 3.18 -5.17
C TRP A 176 14.23 3.69 -3.98
N VAL A 177 14.92 4.16 -2.95
CA VAL A 177 14.32 4.91 -1.85
C VAL A 177 13.75 6.22 -2.38
N LEU A 178 12.51 6.51 -1.98
CA LEU A 178 11.81 7.75 -2.24
C LEU A 178 11.84 8.58 -0.94
N PRO A 179 12.70 9.62 -0.84
CA PRO A 179 12.74 10.52 0.31
C PRO A 179 11.38 11.14 0.54
N CYS A 180 11.01 11.31 1.80
CA CYS A 180 9.71 11.84 2.17
C CYS A 180 9.82 12.97 3.19
N PHE A 181 8.89 13.92 3.10
CA PHE A 181 8.81 15.08 3.98
C PHE A 181 7.47 15.16 4.71
N ASP A 182 7.53 15.69 5.92
CA ASP A 182 6.39 16.17 6.70
C ASP A 182 6.42 17.70 6.76
N VAL A 183 5.23 18.30 6.90
CA VAL A 183 5.11 19.73 7.23
C VAL A 183 5.33 19.92 8.72
N HIS A 184 6.23 20.83 9.07
CA HIS A 184 6.62 21.10 10.44
C HIS A 184 5.42 21.51 11.30
N ARG A 185 5.41 21.08 12.57
CA ARG A 185 4.30 21.34 13.51
C ARG A 185 4.04 22.82 13.80
N ASN A 186 5.03 23.68 13.56
CA ASN A 186 4.92 25.13 13.76
C ASN A 186 4.12 25.83 12.65
N VAL A 187 3.91 25.17 11.50
CA VAL A 187 3.02 25.67 10.45
C VAL A 187 1.58 25.50 10.91
N SER A 188 0.78 26.56 10.78
CA SER A 188 -0.63 26.53 11.20
C SER A 188 -1.42 25.50 10.39
N ARG A 189 -2.45 24.91 11.00
CA ARG A 189 -3.24 23.84 10.37
C ARG A 189 -3.83 24.26 9.02
N GLY A 190 -4.24 25.52 8.88
CA GLY A 190 -4.82 26.04 7.63
C GLY A 190 -3.79 26.19 6.50
N GLU A 191 -2.52 26.36 6.83
CA GLU A 191 -1.45 26.58 5.85
C GLU A 191 -0.76 25.29 5.40
N LYS A 192 -0.89 24.20 6.17
CA LYS A 192 -0.13 22.97 5.90
C LYS A 192 -0.35 22.42 4.50
N SER A 193 -1.59 22.44 3.99
CA SER A 193 -1.88 21.98 2.63
C SER A 193 -1.17 22.82 1.58
N ALA A 194 -1.14 24.15 1.75
CA ALA A 194 -0.43 25.05 0.86
C ALA A 194 1.09 24.82 0.90
N VAL A 195 1.67 24.52 2.06
CA VAL A 195 3.08 24.10 2.16
C VAL A 195 3.31 22.82 1.38
N VAL A 196 2.44 21.81 1.51
CA VAL A 196 2.57 20.56 0.74
C VAL A 196 2.55 20.85 -0.75
N ASP A 197 1.58 21.61 -1.23
CA ASP A 197 1.45 21.91 -2.66
C ASP A 197 2.67 22.71 -3.17
N GLU A 198 3.23 23.62 -2.36
CA GLU A 198 4.49 24.32 -2.68
C GLU A 198 5.68 23.36 -2.78
N VAL A 199 5.82 22.41 -1.85
CA VAL A 199 6.89 21.40 -1.84
C VAL A 199 6.81 20.48 -3.06
N LEU A 200 5.60 20.06 -3.43
CA LEU A 200 5.36 19.21 -4.60
C LEU A 200 5.69 19.92 -5.91
N ALA A 201 5.47 21.24 -5.95
CA ALA A 201 5.72 22.09 -7.11
C ALA A 201 7.18 22.60 -7.21
N VAL A 202 8.07 22.29 -6.25
CA VAL A 202 9.49 22.68 -6.38
C VAL A 202 10.13 21.91 -7.54
N PRO A 203 10.70 22.57 -8.54
CA PRO A 203 11.45 21.90 -9.60
C PRO A 203 12.66 21.16 -9.03
N VAL A 204 13.04 20.03 -9.65
CA VAL A 204 14.19 19.22 -9.22
C VAL A 204 15.48 20.05 -9.16
N GLU A 205 15.66 20.99 -10.11
CA GLU A 205 16.79 21.92 -10.19
C GLU A 205 16.89 22.86 -8.97
N GLU A 206 15.75 23.17 -8.33
CA GLU A 206 15.67 24.08 -7.19
C GLU A 206 15.70 23.33 -5.83
N LYS A 207 15.90 22.00 -5.84
CA LYS A 207 15.99 21.20 -4.61
C LYS A 207 17.05 21.73 -3.65
N SER A 208 18.26 22.01 -4.13
CA SER A 208 19.39 22.43 -3.29
C SER A 208 19.31 23.89 -2.83
N THR A 209 18.30 24.65 -3.27
CA THR A 209 18.10 26.05 -2.91
C THR A 209 16.75 26.23 -2.21
N LYS A 210 15.64 26.13 -2.95
CA LYS A 210 14.29 26.37 -2.45
C LYS A 210 13.86 25.33 -1.43
N LEU A 211 13.94 24.04 -1.79
CA LEU A 211 13.50 22.97 -0.88
C LEU A 211 14.42 22.88 0.36
N LEU A 212 15.73 23.05 0.16
CA LEU A 212 16.70 23.11 1.26
C LEU A 212 16.39 24.28 2.21
N SER A 213 16.07 25.46 1.70
CA SER A 213 15.71 26.63 2.51
C SER A 213 14.42 26.41 3.30
N MET A 214 13.41 25.76 2.69
CA MET A 214 12.17 25.38 3.40
C MET A 214 12.44 24.46 4.59
N TRP A 215 13.46 23.60 4.50
CA TRP A 215 13.86 22.72 5.60
C TRP A 215 14.74 23.42 6.65
N ARG A 216 15.87 23.99 6.23
CA ARG A 216 16.92 24.48 7.13
C ARG A 216 16.69 25.88 7.65
N ASP A 217 16.21 26.79 6.82
CA ASP A 217 16.12 28.22 7.18
C ASP A 217 14.73 28.59 7.68
N GLN A 218 13.69 28.09 6.99
CA GLN A 218 12.31 28.45 7.25
C GLN A 218 11.61 27.50 8.23
N HIS A 219 12.19 26.31 8.47
CA HIS A 219 11.60 25.26 9.30
C HIS A 219 10.13 24.93 8.97
N ARG A 220 9.79 24.92 7.67
CA ARG A 220 8.44 24.62 7.17
C ARG A 220 8.23 23.14 6.92
N ILE A 221 9.30 22.41 6.62
CA ILE A 221 9.29 20.96 6.41
C ILE A 221 10.39 20.28 7.21
N HIS A 222 10.30 18.97 7.36
CA HIS A 222 11.37 18.11 7.87
C HIS A 222 11.24 16.71 7.26
N PRO A 223 12.29 15.86 7.33
CA PRO A 223 12.15 14.45 6.98
C PRO A 223 10.97 13.81 7.68
N PHE A 224 10.24 12.94 6.98
CA PHE A 224 9.01 12.35 7.48
C PHE A 224 9.16 11.78 8.90
N ALA A 225 8.23 12.15 9.78
CA ALA A 225 8.18 11.77 11.18
C ALA A 225 9.49 12.00 11.97
N ALA A 226 10.43 12.82 11.52
CA ALA A 226 11.70 13.06 12.22
C ALA A 226 11.52 13.58 13.65
N ASP A 227 10.40 14.26 13.93
CA ASP A 227 10.03 14.77 15.25
C ASP A 227 9.54 13.69 16.23
N ARG A 228 9.19 12.50 15.71
CA ARG A 228 8.58 11.40 16.47
C ARG A 228 9.38 10.10 16.40
N TYR A 229 9.99 9.81 15.25
CA TYR A 229 10.70 8.58 14.96
C TYR A 229 11.77 8.80 13.87
N ALA A 230 12.79 9.58 14.21
CA ALA A 230 13.90 9.89 13.29
C ALA A 230 14.60 8.64 12.71
N LEU A 231 14.70 7.56 13.50
CA LEU A 231 15.29 6.29 13.04
C LEU A 231 14.61 5.73 11.79
N GLY A 232 13.33 6.05 11.56
CA GLY A 232 12.57 5.56 10.42
C GLY A 232 13.09 6.04 9.06
N HIS A 233 13.75 7.20 9.00
CA HIS A 233 14.17 7.79 7.73
C HIS A 233 15.61 8.34 7.71
N ASN A 234 16.34 8.33 8.83
CA ASN A 234 17.69 8.90 8.91
C ASN A 234 18.70 8.28 7.93
N ALA A 235 18.59 6.98 7.62
CA ALA A 235 19.51 6.32 6.69
C ALA A 235 19.39 6.80 5.23
N THR A 236 18.39 7.62 4.92
CA THR A 236 18.30 8.35 3.65
C THR A 236 19.37 9.43 3.54
N ASP A 237 19.95 9.93 4.64
CA ASP A 237 20.95 11.02 4.64
C ASP A 237 20.47 12.27 3.87
N TYR A 238 19.50 12.98 4.46
CA TYR A 238 18.86 14.13 3.82
C TYR A 238 19.85 15.26 3.52
N ASP A 239 20.84 15.49 4.39
CA ASP A 239 21.88 16.48 4.17
C ASP A 239 22.64 16.21 2.86
N ARG A 240 23.03 14.96 2.63
CA ARG A 240 23.59 14.53 1.35
C ARG A 240 22.57 14.61 0.22
N TRP A 241 21.33 14.19 0.45
CA TRP A 241 20.28 14.15 -0.57
C TRP A 241 20.04 15.50 -1.24
N PHE A 242 19.95 16.58 -0.46
CA PHE A 242 19.71 17.94 -0.98
C PHE A 242 20.76 18.38 -1.99
N LEU A 243 22.01 17.93 -1.82
CA LEU A 243 23.15 18.30 -2.67
C LEU A 243 23.41 17.28 -3.79
N SER A 244 22.81 16.09 -3.71
CA SER A 244 23.10 15.00 -4.64
C SER A 244 22.32 15.12 -5.94
N GLN A 245 23.02 15.09 -7.07
CA GLN A 245 22.43 14.97 -8.42
C GLN A 245 22.48 13.53 -8.97
N ARG A 246 23.06 12.62 -8.18
CA ARG A 246 23.19 11.20 -8.51
C ARG A 246 22.67 10.38 -7.35
N GLU A 247 22.12 9.23 -7.69
CA GLU A 247 21.75 8.20 -6.74
C GLU A 247 22.96 7.72 -5.92
N TYR A 248 22.71 7.25 -4.70
CA TYR A 248 23.73 6.71 -3.82
C TYR A 248 23.15 5.61 -2.96
N VAL A 249 24.02 4.68 -2.55
CA VAL A 249 23.63 3.56 -1.70
C VAL A 249 23.21 4.08 -0.33
N SER A 250 22.04 3.66 0.13
CA SER A 250 21.60 3.82 1.53
C SER A 250 22.03 2.60 2.33
N GLY A 251 22.72 2.84 3.44
CA GLY A 251 23.08 1.78 4.38
C GLY A 251 21.86 1.30 5.18
N PHE A 252 21.83 0.03 5.53
CA PHE A 252 20.82 -0.45 6.48
C PHE A 252 21.05 0.16 7.87
N GLN A 253 19.99 0.68 8.48
CA GLN A 253 19.95 1.11 9.88
C GLN A 253 18.78 0.43 10.57
N ASP A 254 18.97 0.00 11.83
CA ASP A 254 17.88 -0.56 12.62
C ASP A 254 16.75 0.46 12.78
N GLY A 255 15.54 0.02 12.45
CA GLY A 255 14.34 0.86 12.47
C GLY A 255 14.05 1.62 11.18
N TYR A 256 14.96 1.58 10.19
CA TYR A 256 14.77 2.24 8.90
C TYR A 256 13.56 1.65 8.16
N GLU A 257 12.72 2.54 7.63
CA GLU A 257 11.45 2.20 7.01
C GLU A 257 11.10 3.14 5.83
N PRO A 258 11.96 3.27 4.81
CA PRO A 258 11.69 4.13 3.67
C PRO A 258 10.50 3.60 2.86
N TRP A 259 9.93 4.49 2.06
CA TRP A 259 9.18 4.08 0.89
C TRP A 259 10.17 3.85 -0.26
N PHE A 260 9.94 2.81 -1.05
CA PHE A 260 10.84 2.47 -2.13
C PHE A 260 10.10 1.88 -3.32
N MET A 261 10.73 1.98 -4.49
CA MET A 261 10.33 1.37 -5.74
C MET A 261 11.31 0.25 -6.12
N ALA A 262 10.84 -0.88 -6.62
CA ALA A 262 11.69 -1.97 -7.09
C ALA A 262 10.98 -2.81 -8.17
N ALA A 263 11.67 -3.79 -8.74
CA ALA A 263 11.05 -4.79 -9.60
C ALA A 263 10.01 -5.57 -8.79
N ARG A 264 8.75 -5.58 -9.25
CA ARG A 264 7.62 -6.22 -8.58
C ARG A 264 7.93 -7.66 -8.19
N GLU A 265 8.52 -8.43 -9.10
CA GLU A 265 8.85 -9.85 -8.86
C GLU A 265 9.87 -10.10 -7.74
N LEU A 266 10.66 -9.09 -7.39
CA LEU A 266 11.70 -9.17 -6.37
C LEU A 266 11.27 -8.56 -5.03
N MET A 267 10.16 -7.83 -4.97
CA MET A 267 9.67 -7.27 -3.72
C MET A 267 9.15 -8.39 -2.79
N PRO A 268 9.64 -8.48 -1.55
CA PRO A 268 9.17 -9.50 -0.62
C PRO A 268 7.75 -9.16 -0.13
N PRO A 269 6.92 -10.18 0.14
CA PRO A 269 5.64 -9.96 0.82
C PRO A 269 5.86 -9.48 2.26
N TYR A 270 4.79 -8.95 2.83
CA TYR A 270 4.72 -8.59 4.25
C TYR A 270 4.35 -9.81 5.11
N ASP A 271 4.91 -9.90 6.32
CA ASP A 271 4.63 -11.01 7.24
C ASP A 271 3.27 -10.83 7.92
N VAL A 272 2.32 -11.70 7.61
CA VAL A 272 0.92 -11.56 8.02
C VAL A 272 0.69 -11.82 9.51
N ARG A 273 1.69 -12.33 10.25
CA ARG A 273 1.64 -12.46 11.71
C ARG A 273 1.70 -11.11 12.42
N ILE A 274 2.16 -10.06 11.72
CA ILE A 274 2.20 -8.69 12.23
C ILE A 274 0.93 -7.98 11.75
N ARG A 275 0.03 -7.73 12.70
CA ARG A 275 -1.16 -6.88 12.49
C ARG A 275 -0.89 -5.51 13.13
N GLY A 276 -1.71 -4.52 12.77
CA GLY A 276 -1.65 -3.15 13.25
C GLY A 276 -0.33 -2.41 12.94
N ARG A 277 -0.20 -1.20 13.49
CA ARG A 277 0.72 -0.17 12.99
C ARG A 277 2.20 -0.24 13.41
N TYR A 278 2.64 -1.31 14.06
CA TYR A 278 3.98 -1.36 14.68
C TYR A 278 4.83 -2.46 14.05
N HIS A 279 6.08 -2.13 13.73
CA HIS A 279 7.09 -3.07 13.21
C HIS A 279 6.72 -3.76 11.89
N ASP A 280 5.68 -3.31 11.23
CA ASP A 280 5.15 -3.83 9.98
C ASP A 280 6.10 -3.50 8.81
N LYS A 281 6.31 -2.23 8.49
CA LYS A 281 7.19 -1.76 7.41
C LYS A 281 8.65 -2.08 7.71
N ILE A 282 9.09 -1.88 8.97
CA ILE A 282 10.47 -2.15 9.42
C ILE A 282 10.89 -3.60 9.11
N THR A 283 10.02 -4.58 9.35
CA THR A 283 10.36 -6.00 9.10
C THR A 283 10.45 -6.31 7.61
N ASN A 284 9.53 -5.77 6.81
CA ASN A 284 9.57 -5.92 5.36
C ASN A 284 10.82 -5.27 4.74
N VAL A 285 11.12 -4.01 5.10
CA VAL A 285 12.30 -3.28 4.63
C VAL A 285 13.59 -4.00 5.02
N ARG A 286 13.72 -4.44 6.28
CA ARG A 286 14.91 -5.18 6.71
C ARG A 286 15.15 -6.41 5.84
N HIS A 287 14.09 -7.15 5.52
CA HIS A 287 14.19 -8.32 4.67
C HIS A 287 14.52 -7.94 3.21
N ALA A 288 13.88 -6.90 2.67
CA ALA A 288 14.16 -6.38 1.34
C ALA A 288 15.63 -5.94 1.19
N MET A 289 16.18 -5.22 2.17
CA MET A 289 17.59 -4.78 2.16
C MET A 289 18.61 -5.92 2.31
N LYS A 290 18.18 -7.15 2.66
CA LYS A 290 19.02 -8.35 2.57
C LYS A 290 19.07 -8.94 1.16
N MET A 291 18.14 -8.56 0.30
CA MET A 291 17.94 -9.14 -1.03
C MET A 291 18.19 -8.14 -2.17
N LEU A 292 18.11 -6.84 -1.88
CA LEU A 292 18.14 -5.74 -2.83
C LEU A 292 19.17 -4.69 -2.40
N THR A 293 19.75 -3.99 -3.38
CA THR A 293 20.58 -2.81 -3.14
C THR A 293 19.72 -1.56 -3.14
N PHE A 294 19.65 -0.87 -1.99
CA PHE A 294 18.86 0.34 -1.84
C PHE A 294 19.66 1.57 -2.28
N MET A 295 19.16 2.27 -3.29
CA MET A 295 19.71 3.50 -3.84
C MET A 295 18.75 4.65 -3.53
N VAL A 296 19.22 5.79 -3.05
CA VAL A 296 18.36 6.96 -2.84
C VAL A 296 18.14 7.70 -4.16
N ALA A 297 16.88 7.88 -4.57
CA ALA A 297 16.53 8.63 -5.77
C ALA A 297 16.80 10.14 -5.57
N PRO A 298 17.55 10.82 -6.45
CA PRO A 298 17.92 12.23 -6.25
C PRO A 298 16.84 13.23 -6.70
N ASP A 299 15.90 12.80 -7.56
CA ASP A 299 15.00 13.65 -8.34
C ASP A 299 13.50 13.40 -8.07
N VAL A 300 13.19 12.49 -7.14
CA VAL A 300 11.83 12.18 -6.71
C VAL A 300 11.74 12.26 -5.19
N TRP A 301 10.65 12.81 -4.69
CA TRP A 301 10.32 12.83 -3.27
C TRP A 301 8.81 12.75 -3.04
N LEU A 302 8.47 12.31 -1.83
CA LEU A 302 7.11 12.21 -1.31
C LEU A 302 6.87 13.33 -0.28
N VAL A 303 5.62 13.70 -0.12
CA VAL A 303 5.18 14.68 0.88
C VAL A 303 3.91 14.17 1.53
N HIS A 304 3.90 14.13 2.87
CA HIS A 304 2.72 13.78 3.64
C HIS A 304 1.64 14.85 3.54
N ARG A 305 0.44 14.46 3.13
CA ARG A 305 -0.75 15.32 3.14
C ARG A 305 -1.36 15.32 4.54
N PRO A 306 -1.52 16.48 5.19
CA PRO A 306 -2.14 16.59 6.50
C PRO A 306 -3.54 15.97 6.52
N HIS A 307 -3.81 15.13 7.51
CA HIS A 307 -5.12 14.54 7.75
C HIS A 307 -5.40 14.45 9.26
N GLY A 308 -6.67 14.22 9.62
CA GLY A 308 -7.07 13.97 11.00
C GLY A 308 -6.50 12.64 11.51
N LEU A 309 -6.28 12.53 12.82
CA LEU A 309 -5.84 11.27 13.42
C LEU A 309 -6.89 10.17 13.18
N SER A 310 -6.44 8.97 12.83
CA SER A 310 -7.34 7.82 12.74
C SER A 310 -7.87 7.44 14.14
N PRO A 311 -9.04 6.80 14.25
CA PRO A 311 -9.53 6.24 15.52
C PRO A 311 -8.48 5.35 16.20
N SER A 312 -7.77 4.53 15.42
CA SER A 312 -6.66 3.68 15.89
C SER A 312 -5.46 4.48 16.41
N HIS A 313 -5.23 5.71 15.94
CA HIS A 313 -4.17 6.58 16.45
C HIS A 313 -4.57 7.26 17.75
N LEU A 314 -5.85 7.62 17.90
CA LEU A 314 -6.35 8.33 19.08
C LEU A 314 -6.33 7.43 20.34
N GLY A 315 -6.69 6.15 20.21
CA GLY A 315 -6.71 5.22 21.36
C GLY A 315 -5.36 4.98 22.02
N TYR A 316 -4.25 5.14 21.29
CA TYR A 316 -2.93 4.78 21.79
C TYR A 316 -2.16 5.93 22.45
N ARG A 317 -2.55 7.19 22.18
CA ARG A 317 -1.65 8.33 22.41
C ARG A 317 -1.90 9.11 23.70
N ASN A 318 -3.11 9.05 24.27
CA ASN A 318 -3.46 9.91 25.41
C ASN A 318 -4.15 9.19 26.58
N GLY A 319 -4.46 7.90 26.52
CA GLY A 319 -5.42 7.31 27.47
C GLY A 319 -6.77 8.04 27.50
N THR A 320 -7.05 8.91 26.53
CA THR A 320 -8.32 9.59 26.34
C THR A 320 -9.02 9.05 25.10
N HIS A 321 -9.91 8.11 25.37
CA HIS A 321 -11.19 7.81 24.75
C HIS A 321 -11.46 8.46 23.39
N ALA A 322 -11.04 7.80 22.32
CA ALA A 322 -11.73 7.94 21.03
C ALA A 322 -12.75 6.80 20.87
N ALA A 323 -13.93 7.17 20.38
CA ALA A 323 -14.97 6.21 20.01
C ALA A 323 -14.38 5.11 19.11
N GLY A 324 -14.43 3.86 19.60
CA GLY A 324 -13.89 2.66 18.92
C GLY A 324 -12.61 2.05 19.50
N THR A 325 -12.03 2.61 20.57
CA THR A 325 -10.77 2.08 21.18
C THR A 325 -10.98 1.31 22.49
N TRP A 326 -12.21 1.33 23.02
CA TRP A 326 -12.63 0.58 24.20
C TRP A 326 -12.39 -0.93 24.08
N ALA A 327 -12.44 -1.48 22.86
CA ALA A 327 -12.19 -2.89 22.64
C ALA A 327 -10.78 -3.29 23.11
N LEU A 328 -9.76 -2.46 22.85
CA LEU A 328 -8.38 -2.74 23.27
C LEU A 328 -8.12 -2.46 24.76
N GLU A 329 -8.98 -1.66 25.39
CA GLU A 329 -8.95 -1.39 26.83
C GLU A 329 -9.58 -2.52 27.65
N LYS A 330 -10.33 -3.42 27.01
CA LYS A 330 -10.99 -4.55 27.68
C LYS A 330 -9.97 -5.41 28.42
N GLU A 331 -10.25 -5.64 29.70
CA GLU A 331 -9.41 -6.44 30.59
C GLU A 331 -9.76 -7.93 30.51
N PHE A 332 -8.73 -8.76 30.57
CA PHE A 332 -8.84 -10.20 30.57
C PHE A 332 -7.97 -10.79 31.67
N SER A 333 -8.46 -11.85 32.32
CA SER A 333 -7.61 -12.68 33.17
C SER A 333 -6.71 -13.54 32.27
N PHE A 334 -5.41 -13.31 32.34
CA PHE A 334 -4.41 -14.03 31.59
C PHE A 334 -3.26 -14.45 32.52
N ASN A 335 -3.01 -15.76 32.62
CA ASN A 335 -2.00 -16.35 33.50
C ASN A 335 -2.04 -15.84 34.95
N GLY A 336 -3.24 -15.71 35.53
CA GLY A 336 -3.43 -15.25 36.91
C GLY A 336 -3.24 -13.75 37.13
N SER A 337 -3.07 -12.98 36.06
CA SER A 337 -2.98 -11.51 36.09
C SER A 337 -4.05 -10.88 35.21
N VAL A 338 -4.48 -9.67 35.56
CA VAL A 338 -5.36 -8.86 34.70
C VAL A 338 -4.49 -8.15 33.66
N ALA A 339 -4.84 -8.28 32.38
CA ALA A 339 -4.16 -7.61 31.28
C ALA A 339 -5.16 -7.00 30.30
N GLN A 340 -4.82 -5.84 29.73
CA GLN A 340 -5.62 -5.24 28.66
C GLN A 340 -5.36 -5.93 27.32
N ALA A 341 -6.38 -6.01 26.47
CA ALA A 341 -6.24 -6.58 25.12
C ALA A 341 -5.12 -5.92 24.31
N GLY A 342 -4.99 -4.59 24.39
CA GLY A 342 -3.93 -3.83 23.72
C GLY A 342 -2.52 -4.28 24.13
N ASP A 343 -2.29 -4.55 25.42
CA ASP A 343 -1.01 -5.03 25.93
C ASP A 343 -0.69 -6.44 25.46
N LEU A 344 -1.69 -7.33 25.46
CA LEU A 344 -1.54 -8.70 24.98
C LEU A 344 -1.20 -8.72 23.49
N TYR A 345 -1.88 -7.87 22.71
CA TYR A 345 -1.60 -7.67 21.29
C TYR A 345 -0.18 -7.11 21.08
N LEU A 346 0.21 -6.04 21.77
CA LEU A 346 1.55 -5.48 21.65
C LEU A 346 2.63 -6.52 21.97
N LYS A 347 2.43 -7.30 23.03
CA LYS A 347 3.31 -8.42 23.39
C LYS A 347 3.38 -9.47 22.27
N ALA A 348 2.26 -9.81 21.63
CA ALA A 348 2.23 -10.73 20.49
C ALA A 348 2.99 -10.19 19.27
N THR A 349 2.73 -8.94 18.88
CA THR A 349 3.44 -8.26 17.78
C THR A 349 4.93 -8.18 18.05
N LEU A 350 5.36 -7.85 19.27
CA LEU A 350 6.77 -7.83 19.65
C LEU A 350 7.42 -9.21 19.62
N ARG A 351 6.70 -10.29 19.95
CA ARG A 351 7.21 -11.66 19.79
C ARG A 351 7.43 -11.98 18.31
N SER A 352 6.45 -11.71 17.44
CA SER A 352 6.59 -11.89 16.00
C SER A 352 7.75 -11.07 15.44
N TYR A 353 7.85 -9.79 15.81
CA TYR A 353 8.96 -8.91 15.42
C TYR A 353 10.31 -9.49 15.82
N ARG A 354 10.50 -9.88 17.09
CA ARG A 354 11.77 -10.46 17.57
C ARG A 354 12.13 -11.75 16.84
N ASP A 355 11.15 -12.59 16.54
CA ASP A 355 11.37 -13.79 15.73
C ASP A 355 11.85 -13.44 14.32
N VAL A 356 11.20 -12.48 13.66
CA VAL A 356 11.62 -11.98 12.33
C VAL A 356 13.07 -11.47 12.38
N ILE A 357 13.41 -10.61 13.35
CA ILE A 357 14.77 -10.06 13.50
C ILE A 357 15.78 -11.19 13.72
N ARG A 358 15.50 -12.09 14.67
CA ARG A 358 16.37 -13.23 14.97
C ARG A 358 16.60 -14.10 13.73
N ARG A 359 15.55 -14.48 13.01
CA ARG A 359 15.66 -15.32 11.80
C ARG A 359 16.36 -14.59 10.66
N THR A 360 16.15 -13.28 10.53
CA THR A 360 16.82 -12.45 9.50
C THR A 360 18.31 -12.36 9.76
N ASN A 361 18.73 -12.22 11.02
CA ASN A 361 20.15 -12.21 11.39
C ASN A 361 20.86 -13.53 11.10
N HIS A 362 20.12 -14.64 11.14
CA HIS A 362 20.63 -15.96 10.77
C HIS A 362 20.44 -16.30 9.28
N ASN A 363 19.95 -15.37 8.45
CA ASN A 363 19.65 -15.58 7.03
C ASN A 363 18.67 -16.75 6.75
N ILE A 364 17.77 -17.05 7.69
CA ILE A 364 16.75 -18.13 7.57
C ILE A 364 15.31 -17.60 7.65
N TYR A 365 15.14 -16.28 7.56
CA TYR A 365 13.83 -15.67 7.59
C TYR A 365 13.13 -15.79 6.24
N VAL A 366 11.88 -16.26 6.29
CA VAL A 366 10.93 -16.27 5.19
C VAL A 366 9.64 -15.64 5.75
N PRO A 367 9.07 -14.60 5.11
CA PRO A 367 7.82 -14.00 5.56
C PRO A 367 6.70 -15.04 5.58
N VAL A 368 5.91 -15.05 6.65
CA VAL A 368 4.67 -15.83 6.69
C VAL A 368 3.61 -15.08 5.88
N VAL A 369 2.92 -15.77 4.99
CA VAL A 369 1.89 -15.21 4.09
C VAL A 369 0.63 -16.06 4.14
N ASP A 370 -0.51 -15.48 3.76
CA ASP A 370 -1.76 -16.20 3.64
C ASP A 370 -1.73 -17.22 2.49
N GLU A 371 -2.48 -18.31 2.62
CA GLU A 371 -2.62 -19.31 1.54
C GLU A 371 -3.20 -18.69 0.26
N SER A 372 -4.11 -17.72 0.41
CA SER A 372 -4.67 -16.96 -0.71
C SER A 372 -3.60 -16.17 -1.46
N TRP A 373 -2.62 -15.60 -0.76
CA TRP A 373 -1.49 -14.92 -1.39
C TRP A 373 -0.67 -15.89 -2.25
N VAL A 374 -0.35 -17.07 -1.71
CA VAL A 374 0.40 -18.10 -2.46
C VAL A 374 -0.39 -18.52 -3.70
N HIS A 375 -1.66 -18.88 -3.52
CA HIS A 375 -2.51 -19.30 -4.62
C HIS A 375 -2.67 -18.22 -5.70
N CYS A 376 -2.98 -16.98 -5.31
CA CYS A 376 -3.13 -15.87 -6.26
C CYS A 376 -1.83 -15.61 -7.04
N ARG A 377 -0.67 -15.67 -6.40
CA ARG A 377 0.61 -15.56 -7.10
C ARG A 377 0.82 -16.66 -8.13
N ASP A 378 0.32 -17.87 -7.86
CA ASP A 378 0.47 -19.02 -8.75
C ASP A 378 -0.50 -18.99 -9.93
N VAL A 379 -1.68 -18.37 -9.81
CA VAL A 379 -2.73 -18.40 -10.85
C VAL A 379 -2.91 -17.12 -11.63
N LEU A 380 -2.48 -15.96 -11.09
CA LEU A 380 -2.66 -14.68 -11.77
C LEU A 380 -1.66 -14.54 -12.94
N PRO A 381 -2.13 -14.26 -14.17
CA PRO A 381 -1.28 -14.30 -15.37
C PRO A 381 -0.06 -13.36 -15.30
N TRP A 382 -0.23 -12.14 -14.77
CA TRP A 382 0.86 -11.16 -14.66
C TRP A 382 1.94 -11.56 -13.65
N TRP A 383 1.65 -12.50 -12.74
CA TRP A 383 2.63 -13.10 -11.83
C TRP A 383 3.31 -14.35 -12.40
N GLN A 384 2.68 -15.02 -13.37
CA GLN A 384 3.24 -16.17 -14.08
C GLN A 384 4.23 -15.77 -15.19
N GLN A 385 4.13 -14.55 -15.73
CA GLN A 385 5.00 -14.04 -16.78
C GLN A 385 6.44 -13.80 -16.26
N ARG A 386 7.20 -14.88 -16.10
CA ARG A 386 8.66 -14.81 -15.94
C ARG A 386 9.29 -14.55 -17.31
N GLY A 387 9.57 -13.28 -17.58
CA GLY A 387 10.67 -12.91 -18.49
C GLY A 387 10.38 -12.83 -19.99
N ASN A 388 9.50 -11.93 -20.43
CA ASN A 388 9.60 -11.34 -21.78
C ASN A 388 9.35 -9.83 -21.70
N ALA A 389 10.38 -9.10 -21.27
CA ALA A 389 10.37 -7.64 -21.15
C ALA A 389 10.53 -6.92 -22.51
N THR A 390 9.87 -7.39 -23.57
CA THR A 390 10.01 -6.81 -24.92
C THR A 390 8.75 -6.27 -25.56
N ASP A 391 7.56 -6.39 -24.94
CA ASP A 391 6.34 -5.82 -25.50
C ASP A 391 5.58 -4.98 -24.47
N VAL A 392 6.13 -3.81 -24.16
CA VAL A 392 5.42 -2.76 -23.40
C VAL A 392 4.83 -1.78 -24.41
N THR A 393 3.75 -2.17 -25.12
CA THR A 393 2.91 -1.19 -25.85
C THR A 393 1.47 -1.62 -26.19
N SER A 394 1.00 -2.85 -25.95
CA SER A 394 -0.28 -3.26 -26.59
C SER A 394 -1.14 -4.31 -25.86
N SER A 395 -1.29 -4.26 -24.54
CA SER A 395 -2.08 -5.30 -23.83
C SER A 395 -3.00 -4.79 -22.71
N SER A 396 -3.66 -3.63 -22.87
CA SER A 396 -4.62 -3.16 -21.85
C SER A 396 -6.07 -3.62 -22.08
N ALA A 397 -6.49 -3.90 -23.32
CA ALA A 397 -7.93 -4.08 -23.61
C ALA A 397 -8.38 -5.55 -23.78
N ALA A 398 -7.52 -6.46 -24.23
CA ALA A 398 -7.92 -7.83 -24.55
C ALA A 398 -7.91 -8.81 -23.36
N HIS A 399 -7.32 -8.42 -22.22
CA HIS A 399 -7.12 -9.31 -21.07
C HIS A 399 -8.33 -9.38 -20.11
N LEU A 400 -9.25 -8.42 -20.16
CA LEU A 400 -10.36 -8.30 -19.20
C LEU A 400 -11.48 -9.34 -19.41
N HIS A 401 -11.63 -9.87 -20.62
CA HIS A 401 -12.76 -10.77 -20.93
C HIS A 401 -12.53 -12.24 -20.53
N ALA A 402 -11.26 -12.67 -20.35
CA ALA A 402 -10.92 -14.06 -19.99
C ALA A 402 -10.96 -14.33 -18.47
N VAL A 403 -10.81 -13.28 -17.65
CA VAL A 403 -10.69 -13.39 -16.18
C VAL A 403 -12.03 -13.70 -15.49
N GLY A 404 -13.15 -13.27 -16.09
CA GLY A 404 -14.49 -13.49 -15.53
C GLY A 404 -14.96 -14.95 -15.48
N GLN A 405 -14.42 -15.83 -16.33
CA GLN A 405 -14.82 -17.26 -16.35
C GLN A 405 -13.97 -18.15 -15.44
N GLN A 406 -12.73 -17.76 -15.11
CA GLN A 406 -11.82 -18.58 -14.31
C GLN A 406 -12.04 -18.43 -12.79
N GLN A 407 -12.59 -17.29 -12.33
CA GLN A 407 -12.89 -17.07 -10.91
C GLN A 407 -14.01 -17.99 -10.36
N GLN A 408 -14.92 -18.51 -11.19
CA GLN A 408 -15.95 -19.45 -10.72
C GLN A 408 -15.39 -20.85 -10.41
N GLN A 409 -14.22 -21.22 -10.93
CA GLN A 409 -13.58 -22.50 -10.60
C GLN A 409 -12.81 -22.47 -9.26
N ILE A 410 -12.52 -21.29 -8.73
CA ILE A 410 -11.72 -21.08 -7.51
C ILE A 410 -12.43 -21.58 -6.24
N ILE A 411 -13.76 -21.69 -6.25
CA ILE A 411 -14.53 -22.26 -5.12
C ILE A 411 -14.40 -23.80 -5.07
N HIS A 412 -14.01 -24.48 -6.15
CA HIS A 412 -14.02 -25.95 -6.20
C HIS A 412 -12.77 -26.65 -5.67
N HIS A 413 -11.62 -25.98 -5.55
CA HIS A 413 -10.39 -26.69 -5.19
C HIS A 413 -10.14 -26.87 -3.68
N ARG A 414 -10.98 -26.28 -2.81
CA ARG A 414 -11.02 -26.54 -1.35
C ARG A 414 -11.48 -27.96 -0.96
N ARG A 415 -11.77 -28.84 -1.91
CA ARG A 415 -12.41 -30.15 -1.66
C ARG A 415 -11.48 -31.36 -1.63
N ARG A 416 -10.16 -31.23 -1.79
CA ARG A 416 -9.24 -32.37 -1.69
C ARG A 416 -7.86 -31.99 -1.13
N ARG A 417 -7.78 -31.74 0.17
CA ARG A 417 -6.70 -32.20 1.06
C ARG A 417 -7.01 -31.85 2.51
#